data_AF-A0A1G5VQR6-F1
#
_entry.id   AF-A0A1G5VQR6-F1
#
_cell.length_a   1.000
_cell.length_b   1.000
_cell.length_c   1.000
_cell.angle_alpha   90.00
_cell.angle_beta   90.00
_cell.angle_gamma   90.00
#
_symmetry.space_group_name_H-M   'P 1'
#
loop_
_entity.id
_entity.type
_entity.pdbx_description
1 polymer ?
#
loop_
_entity_poly.entity_id
_entity_poly.type
_entity_poly.pdbx_seq_one_letter_code
_entity_poly.pdbx_strand_id
1 'polypeptide(L)'
;MDDNEKLELMKNRMVDTYVIQRDIMKPLSEDFDCTPEELEQVFFDLLNMSEVLSLHATFETAEYECLVKRFHADLRLCWFVSTLELISKDDAVNLQKRLAHEVLGGKNYSDALKEGHKEIFQLLKNSR
;
A
#
# COMPACT_ATOMS: atom_id res chain seq x y z
N MET A 1 19.27 -2.48 -34.20
CA MET A 1 18.39 -2.74 -33.06
C MET A 1 17.20 -3.53 -33.54
N ASP A 2 17.12 -4.78 -33.09
CA ASP A 2 15.94 -5.62 -33.21
C ASP A 2 14.77 -5.03 -32.42
N ASP A 3 13.54 -5.42 -32.73
CA ASP A 3 12.34 -4.95 -32.06
C ASP A 3 12.28 -5.44 -30.60
N ASN A 4 12.87 -6.60 -30.28
CA ASN A 4 13.01 -7.07 -28.91
C ASN A 4 13.98 -6.17 -28.10
N GLU A 5 15.11 -5.76 -28.70
CA GLU A 5 16.06 -4.84 -28.05
C GLU A 5 15.46 -3.45 -27.80
N LYS A 6 14.54 -2.99 -28.67
CA LYS A 6 13.80 -1.73 -28.45
C LYS A 6 12.83 -1.87 -27.28
N LEU A 7 12.16 -3.01 -27.17
CA LEU A 7 11.20 -3.29 -26.11
C LEU A 7 11.87 -3.26 -24.74
N GLU A 8 12.98 -3.98 -24.60
CA GLU A 8 13.79 -4.01 -23.38
C GLU A 8 14.30 -2.62 -22.99
N LEU A 9 14.82 -1.84 -23.96
CA LEU A 9 15.25 -0.47 -23.69
C LEU A 9 14.11 0.44 -23.18
N MET A 10 12.88 0.23 -23.67
CA MET A 10 11.71 0.98 -23.21
C MET A 10 11.31 0.60 -21.79
N LYS A 11 11.34 -0.70 -21.44
CA LYS A 11 11.08 -1.18 -20.08
C LYS A 11 12.08 -0.61 -19.08
N ASN A 12 13.37 -0.68 -19.38
CA ASN A 12 14.45 -0.14 -18.54
C ASN A 12 14.21 1.33 -18.23
N ARG A 13 13.96 2.16 -19.26
CA ARG A 13 13.72 3.60 -19.08
C ARG A 13 12.50 3.92 -18.21
N MET A 14 11.48 3.06 -18.19
CA MET A 14 10.30 3.27 -17.37
C MET A 14 10.60 2.96 -15.91
N VAL A 15 11.26 1.85 -15.63
CA VAL A 15 11.56 1.43 -14.26
C VAL A 15 12.73 2.20 -13.65
N ASP A 16 13.65 2.70 -14.46
CA ASP A 16 14.71 3.63 -14.06
C ASP A 16 14.19 5.00 -13.61
N THR A 17 12.89 5.26 -13.77
CA THR A 17 12.32 6.52 -13.29
C THR A 17 12.51 6.64 -11.77
N TYR A 18 12.97 7.81 -11.34
CA TYR A 18 13.25 8.09 -9.92
C TYR A 18 12.08 7.72 -8.99
N VAL A 19 10.85 7.91 -9.47
CA VAL A 19 9.62 7.63 -8.70
C VAL A 19 9.44 6.12 -8.50
N ILE A 20 9.56 5.30 -9.55
CA ILE A 20 9.44 3.83 -9.42
C ILE A 20 10.58 3.27 -8.58
N GLN A 21 11.80 3.78 -8.76
CA GLN A 21 12.94 3.37 -7.94
C GLN A 21 12.73 3.67 -6.45
N ARG A 22 12.30 4.89 -6.13
CA ARG A 22 12.10 5.35 -4.76
C ARG A 22 10.91 4.68 -4.07
N ASP A 23 9.79 4.55 -4.79
CA ASP A 23 8.51 4.15 -4.19
C ASP A 23 8.26 2.64 -4.25
N ILE A 24 8.88 1.93 -5.19
CA ILE A 24 8.59 0.51 -5.46
C ILE A 24 9.84 -0.35 -5.36
N MET A 25 10.84 -0.12 -6.22
CA MET A 25 11.96 -1.07 -6.37
C MET A 25 12.83 -1.13 -5.12
N LYS A 26 13.23 0.02 -4.56
CA LYS A 26 14.04 0.03 -3.34
C LYS A 26 13.30 -0.54 -2.12
N PRO A 27 12.08 -0.09 -1.79
CA PRO A 27 11.36 -0.66 -0.64
C PRO A 27 11.13 -2.18 -0.76
N LEU A 28 10.69 -2.66 -1.93
CA LEU A 28 10.41 -4.08 -2.12
C LEU A 28 11.67 -4.95 -2.17
N SER A 29 12.77 -4.44 -2.72
CA SER A 29 14.04 -5.18 -2.72
C SER A 29 14.61 -5.33 -1.31
N GLU A 30 14.44 -4.32 -0.44
CA GLU A 30 14.73 -4.43 0.99
C GLU A 30 13.84 -5.48 1.68
N ASP A 31 12.53 -5.51 1.37
CA ASP A 31 11.60 -6.51 1.92
C ASP A 31 11.93 -7.95 1.47
N PHE A 32 12.44 -8.12 0.26
CA PHE A 32 12.78 -9.42 -0.33
C PHE A 32 14.24 -9.83 -0.14
N ASP A 33 15.07 -8.98 0.49
CA ASP A 33 16.51 -9.20 0.66
C ASP A 33 17.24 -9.47 -0.67
N CYS A 34 16.94 -8.65 -1.69
CA CYS A 34 17.56 -8.68 -3.02
C CYS A 34 18.04 -7.28 -3.45
N THR A 35 18.66 -7.17 -4.63
CA THR A 35 18.98 -5.85 -5.19
C THR A 35 17.81 -5.29 -6.03
N PRO A 36 17.69 -3.96 -6.19
CA PRO A 36 16.72 -3.37 -7.11
C PRO A 36 16.86 -3.94 -8.52
N GLU A 37 18.08 -4.10 -9.03
CA GLU A 37 18.35 -4.61 -10.37
C GLU A 37 17.88 -6.07 -10.55
N GLU A 38 18.02 -6.90 -9.52
CA GLU A 38 17.49 -8.27 -9.53
C GLU A 38 15.96 -8.27 -9.57
N LEU A 39 15.33 -7.38 -8.81
CA LEU A 39 13.87 -7.24 -8.77
C LEU A 39 13.30 -6.70 -10.10
N GLU A 40 14.01 -5.75 -10.73
CA GLU A 40 13.67 -5.21 -12.05
C GLU A 40 13.61 -6.31 -13.10
N GLN A 41 14.63 -7.18 -13.14
CA GLN A 41 14.67 -8.28 -14.10
C GLN A 41 13.49 -9.24 -13.90
N VAL A 42 13.17 -9.57 -12.64
CA VAL A 42 12.00 -10.39 -12.31
C VAL A 42 10.70 -9.73 -12.81
N PHE A 43 10.56 -8.42 -12.62
CA PHE A 43 9.39 -7.69 -13.09
C PHE A 43 9.33 -7.62 -14.61
N PHE A 44 10.46 -7.48 -15.31
CA PHE A 44 10.47 -7.48 -16.78
C PHE A 44 10.12 -8.83 -17.39
N ASP A 45 10.52 -9.92 -16.75
CA ASP A 45 10.21 -11.27 -17.19
C ASP A 45 8.73 -11.60 -16.99
N LEU A 46 8.10 -11.03 -15.94
CA LEU A 46 6.72 -11.32 -15.56
C LEU A 46 5.70 -10.33 -16.14
N LEU A 47 6.08 -9.07 -16.34
CA LEU A 47 5.17 -8.00 -16.74
C LEU A 47 5.31 -7.66 -18.23
N ASN A 48 4.16 -7.49 -18.88
CA ASN A 48 4.10 -6.93 -20.21
C ASN A 48 4.27 -5.40 -20.20
N MET A 49 4.47 -4.80 -21.38
CA MET A 49 4.69 -3.35 -21.50
C MET A 49 3.58 -2.49 -20.89
N SER A 50 2.33 -2.89 -21.05
CA SER A 50 1.19 -2.12 -20.53
C SER A 50 1.21 -2.11 -19.01
N GLU A 51 1.60 -3.23 -18.39
CA GLU A 51 1.67 -3.38 -16.95
C GLU A 51 2.84 -2.58 -16.37
N VAL A 52 4.00 -2.60 -17.02
CA VAL A 52 5.15 -1.75 -16.64
C VAL A 52 4.79 -0.26 -16.73
N LEU A 53 4.06 0.14 -17.78
CA LEU A 53 3.59 1.52 -17.97
C LEU A 53 2.64 1.97 -16.86
N SER A 54 1.77 1.08 -16.37
CA SER A 54 0.81 1.39 -15.30
C SER A 54 1.36 1.12 -13.89
N LEU A 55 2.57 0.57 -13.76
CA LEU A 55 3.08 0.00 -12.51
C LEU A 55 2.98 0.97 -11.34
N HIS A 56 3.39 2.23 -11.54
CA HIS A 56 3.37 3.25 -10.49
C HIS A 56 1.94 3.56 -10.00
N ALA A 57 1.01 3.85 -10.90
CA ALA A 57 -0.38 4.13 -10.55
C ALA A 57 -1.07 2.93 -9.89
N THR A 58 -0.75 1.72 -10.34
CA THR A 58 -1.22 0.47 -9.73
C THR A 58 -0.69 0.34 -8.30
N PHE A 59 0.58 0.63 -8.08
CA PHE A 59 1.20 0.54 -6.76
C PHE A 59 0.62 1.57 -5.78
N GLU A 60 0.45 2.83 -6.19
CA GLU A 60 -0.18 3.87 -5.35
C GLU A 60 -1.59 3.45 -4.90
N THR A 61 -2.37 2.85 -5.80
CA THR A 61 -3.71 2.36 -5.49
C THR A 61 -3.65 1.17 -4.52
N ALA A 62 -2.72 0.24 -4.75
CA ALA A 62 -2.53 -0.92 -3.90
C ALA A 62 -2.03 -0.54 -2.49
N GLU A 63 -1.17 0.48 -2.37
CA GLU A 63 -0.66 0.97 -1.09
C GLU A 63 -1.80 1.45 -0.18
N TYR A 64 -2.75 2.22 -0.74
CA TYR A 64 -3.95 2.63 -0.03
C TYR A 64 -4.74 1.43 0.51
N GLU A 65 -5.00 0.43 -0.34
CA GLU A 65 -5.73 -0.77 0.07
C GLU A 65 -4.99 -1.57 1.14
N CYS A 66 -3.67 -1.70 1.00
CA CYS A 66 -2.80 -2.35 1.98
C CYS A 66 -2.86 -1.65 3.33
N LEU A 67 -2.81 -0.31 3.37
CA LEU A 67 -2.92 0.47 4.59
C LEU A 67 -4.29 0.29 5.26
N VAL A 68 -5.39 0.32 4.50
CA VAL A 68 -6.74 0.07 5.04
C VAL A 68 -6.83 -1.32 5.68
N LYS A 69 -6.33 -2.36 4.99
CA LYS A 69 -6.31 -3.74 5.53
C LYS A 69 -5.42 -3.85 6.76
N ARG A 70 -4.27 -3.18 6.76
CA ARG A 70 -3.35 -3.15 7.90
C ARG A 70 -4.01 -2.48 9.11
N PHE A 71 -4.66 -1.33 8.94
CA PHE A 71 -5.42 -0.69 10.01
C PHE A 71 -6.56 -1.59 10.51
N HIS A 72 -7.26 -2.29 9.61
CA HIS A 72 -8.30 -3.24 10.02
C HIS A 72 -7.76 -4.31 10.99
N ALA A 73 -6.60 -4.88 10.67
CA ALA A 73 -5.93 -5.88 11.49
C ALA A 73 -5.39 -5.29 12.80
N ASP A 74 -4.59 -4.22 12.72
CA ASP A 74 -3.86 -3.65 13.86
C ASP A 74 -4.81 -3.00 14.88
N LEU A 75 -5.92 -2.42 14.42
CA LEU A 75 -6.99 -1.90 15.26
C LEU A 75 -7.97 -2.98 15.75
N ARG A 76 -7.74 -4.24 15.40
CA ARG A 76 -8.53 -5.41 15.81
C ARG A 76 -10.02 -5.30 15.44
N LEU A 77 -10.33 -4.65 14.32
CA LEU A 77 -11.71 -4.39 13.91
C LEU A 77 -12.49 -5.67 13.56
N CYS A 78 -11.80 -6.77 13.24
CA CYS A 78 -12.42 -8.10 13.15
C CYS A 78 -13.20 -8.46 14.43
N TRP A 79 -12.69 -8.09 15.60
CA TRP A 79 -13.36 -8.31 16.88
C TRP A 79 -14.54 -7.35 17.06
N PHE A 80 -14.28 -6.05 16.97
CA PHE A 80 -15.26 -5.03 17.36
C PHE A 80 -16.39 -4.83 16.34
N VAL A 81 -16.14 -5.14 15.06
CA VAL A 81 -17.11 -4.94 13.98
C VAL A 81 -17.77 -6.25 13.58
N SER A 82 -16.98 -7.30 13.33
CA SER A 82 -17.50 -8.53 12.71
C SER A 82 -17.91 -9.60 13.74
N THR A 83 -17.24 -9.66 14.88
CA THR A 83 -17.47 -10.73 15.88
C THR A 83 -18.40 -10.27 17.00
N LEU A 84 -18.11 -9.12 17.59
CA LEU A 84 -18.84 -8.59 18.75
C LEU A 84 -19.87 -7.52 18.36
N GLU A 85 -19.81 -7.02 17.12
CA GLU A 85 -20.74 -6.02 16.56
C GLU A 85 -20.93 -4.78 17.46
N LEU A 86 -19.87 -4.35 18.15
CA LEU A 86 -19.86 -3.22 19.07
C LEU A 86 -19.67 -1.87 18.36
N ILE A 87 -19.11 -1.90 17.14
CA ILE A 87 -18.87 -0.73 16.30
C ILE A 87 -19.54 -0.98 14.95
N SER A 88 -20.19 0.04 14.40
CA SER A 88 -20.84 -0.07 13.10
C SER A 88 -19.81 -0.30 11.98
N LYS A 89 -20.22 -0.99 10.91
CA LYS A 89 -19.36 -1.19 9.74
C LYS A 89 -18.97 0.13 9.10
N ASP A 90 -19.88 1.09 9.05
CA ASP A 90 -19.64 2.39 8.42
C ASP A 90 -18.61 3.21 9.20
N ASP A 91 -18.71 3.26 10.54
CA ASP A 91 -17.72 3.96 11.38
C ASP A 91 -16.33 3.35 11.23
N ALA A 92 -16.25 2.02 11.23
CA ALA A 92 -15.00 1.31 11.06
C ALA A 92 -14.36 1.54 9.67
N VAL A 93 -15.16 1.56 8.61
CA VAL A 93 -14.69 1.86 7.25
C VAL A 93 -14.22 3.30 7.15
N ASN A 94 -14.98 4.26 7.68
CA ASN A 94 -14.61 5.67 7.67
C ASN A 94 -13.30 5.91 8.43
N LEU A 95 -13.13 5.28 9.61
CA LEU A 95 -11.91 5.35 10.40
C LEU A 95 -10.69 4.84 9.61
N GLN A 96 -10.77 3.61 9.08
CA GLN A 96 -9.64 3.02 8.34
C GLN A 96 -9.26 3.87 7.11
N LYS A 97 -10.24 4.33 6.34
CA LYS A 97 -10.01 5.15 5.15
C LYS A 97 -9.37 6.49 5.51
N ARG A 98 -9.85 7.16 6.56
CA ARG A 98 -9.29 8.43 7.05
C ARG A 98 -7.82 8.25 7.47
N LEU A 99 -7.54 7.25 8.31
CA LEU A 99 -6.17 6.98 8.76
C LEU A 99 -5.24 6.61 7.61
N ALA A 100 -5.71 5.84 6.62
CA ALA A 100 -4.93 5.53 5.42
C ALA A 100 -4.58 6.78 4.63
N HIS A 101 -5.54 7.69 4.40
CA HIS A 101 -5.27 8.96 3.72
C HIS A 101 -4.28 9.86 4.48
N GLU A 102 -4.34 9.89 5.80
CA GLU A 102 -3.38 10.67 6.60
C GLU A 102 -1.96 10.12 6.49
N VAL A 103 -1.79 8.79 6.49
CA VAL A 103 -0.49 8.15 6.32
C VAL A 103 0.08 8.41 4.93
N LEU A 104 -0.74 8.27 3.88
CA LEU A 104 -0.35 8.65 2.51
C LEU A 104 -0.02 10.15 2.40
N GLY A 105 -0.65 10.99 3.21
CA GLY A 105 -0.34 12.42 3.36
C GLY A 105 0.97 12.72 4.12
N GLY A 106 1.71 11.69 4.54
CA GLY A 106 3.01 11.82 5.21
C GLY A 106 2.96 11.67 6.74
N LYS A 107 1.80 11.35 7.33
CA LYS A 107 1.72 11.07 8.77
C LYS A 107 2.41 9.74 9.08
N ASN A 108 3.16 9.69 10.18
CA ASN A 108 3.77 8.44 10.62
C ASN A 108 2.70 7.39 10.99
N TYR A 109 2.86 6.16 10.49
CA TYR A 109 1.92 5.07 10.71
C TYR A 109 1.65 4.79 12.20
N SER A 110 2.69 4.77 13.04
CA SER A 110 2.53 4.49 14.47
C SER A 110 1.67 5.55 15.17
N ASP A 111 1.78 6.81 14.75
CA ASP A 111 1.01 7.89 15.35
C ASP A 111 -0.45 7.88 14.87
N ALA A 112 -0.68 7.58 13.59
CA ALA A 112 -2.03 7.31 13.07
C ALA A 112 -2.68 6.12 13.80
N LEU A 113 -1.94 5.04 14.06
CA LEU A 113 -2.44 3.88 14.79
C LEU A 113 -2.81 4.21 16.24
N LYS A 114 -2.00 5.01 16.95
CA LYS A 114 -2.33 5.48 18.31
C LYS A 114 -3.60 6.33 18.33
N GLU A 115 -3.81 7.15 17.31
CA GLU A 115 -5.04 7.93 17.17
C GLU A 115 -6.24 7.01 16.93
N GLY A 116 -6.13 6.05 16.01
CA GLY A 116 -7.18 5.06 15.76
C GLY A 116 -7.61 4.29 17.00
N HIS A 117 -6.66 3.89 17.85
CA HIS A 117 -6.99 3.25 19.14
C HIS A 117 -7.79 4.15 20.08
N LYS A 118 -7.46 5.45 20.14
CA LYS A 118 -8.20 6.41 20.97
C LYS A 118 -9.63 6.57 20.45
N GLU A 119 -9.80 6.66 19.13
CA GLU A 119 -11.12 6.82 18.53
C GLU A 119 -11.99 5.57 18.72
N ILE A 120 -11.44 4.37 18.51
CA ILE A 120 -12.14 3.12 18.81
C ILE A 120 -12.64 3.10 20.25
N PHE A 121 -11.80 3.50 21.20
CA PHE A 121 -12.20 3.54 22.60
C PHE A 121 -13.34 4.54 22.86
N GLN A 122 -13.38 5.67 22.13
CA GLN A 122 -14.50 6.61 22.21
C GLN A 122 -15.78 6.05 21.57
N LEU A 123 -15.68 5.39 20.41
CA LEU A 123 -16.80 4.71 19.77
C LEU A 123 -17.40 3.65 20.68
N LEU A 124 -16.56 2.88 21.38
CA LEU A 124 -16.98 1.88 22.38
C LEU A 124 -17.66 2.49 23.63
N LYS A 125 -17.33 3.74 23.98
CA LYS A 125 -18.00 4.44 25.09
C LYS A 125 -19.36 4.99 24.69
N ASN A 126 -19.50 5.45 23.46
CA ASN A 126 -20.70 6.10 22.94
C ASN A 126 -21.72 5.10 22.37
N SER A 127 -21.37 3.81 22.28
CA SER A 127 -22.25 2.71 21.84
C SER A 127 -23.21 2.22 22.94
N ARG A 128 -23.36 2.97 24.03
CA ARG A 128 -24.34 2.76 25.10
C ARG A 128 -25.14 4.01 25.40
#